data_AF-A0A9C7Q435-F1
#
_entry.id   AF-A0A9C7Q435-F1
#
_cell.length_a   1.000
_cell.length_b   1.000
_cell.length_c   1.000
_cell.angle_alpha   90.00
_cell.angle_beta   90.00
_cell.angle_gamma   90.00
#
_symmetry.space_group_name_H-M   'P 1'
#
loop_
_entity.id
_entity.type
_entity.pdbx_description
1 polymer ?
#
loop_
_entity_poly.entity_id
_entity_poly.type
_entity_poly.pdbx_seq_one_letter_code
_entity_poly.pdbx_strand_id
1 'polypeptide(L)'
;MVAFVTFSFHLKGPIQNKFDYSRRLSKNNRSSLRLKYSSIPRSKKFWYNSVVSESQNTTRPTSSFNERFLYSENERNSEKLRPLVPILMGSNADLDRCQKIAAACRQLGLDTELRIASAHKIPERLLDIVQTYEADPRPKVYIAVAGRSNALSGVLDCAVSSPVISCPPYSDSYGGADLFSSIRMPSGVAPAYISEPGSAALFAAKILAIYDERIREKVQELQSSYRERLYVEDVDLKTKSYIPKIRARREQCLSITSLPGNLHKRQGKVRDQYDGKDYMILITTDRQSAFDRVLASIPFKGQVLNQTSAWWFERTKHIIPNHLVDVPHPYVTVAKKCQPFPIEFVVRGYITGSTETSLWKNYEKGIRHYCGITFRDGLVKNQKLEENVLTPTTKEANDRPISPEEIVSEKWMTREEFEYCKRAALELFAFGQRVAREHGLILVDTKYEFGRDKDGNILVIDEMHTPDSSRYWLSHSYEERMIQGKEPENIDKEFLRLWFRDHCDPYHDTVLPEAPEELVVELSRRYIMLYELITWQNFSWDGDAASSLWEAVKPYCKS
;
A
#
# COMPACT_ATOMS: atom_id res chain seq x y z
N MET A 1 56.68 -1.32 -23.86
CA MET A 1 56.34 -2.70 -24.29
C MET A 1 54.89 -2.64 -24.80
N VAL A 2 54.54 -2.94 -26.06
CA VAL A 2 54.96 -4.04 -26.97
C VAL A 2 54.45 -5.38 -26.42
N ALA A 3 53.69 -6.21 -27.15
CA ALA A 3 53.72 -6.44 -28.60
C ALA A 3 52.37 -6.40 -29.36
N PHE A 4 52.50 -6.25 -30.70
CA PHE A 4 51.50 -6.43 -31.76
C PHE A 4 51.75 -7.76 -32.51
N VAL A 5 50.68 -8.41 -33.01
CA VAL A 5 50.63 -9.44 -34.09
C VAL A 5 49.17 -9.37 -34.65
N THR A 6 48.73 -9.21 -35.92
CA THR A 6 49.19 -9.40 -37.33
C THR A 6 49.05 -10.84 -37.88
N PHE A 7 48.56 -11.15 -39.08
CA PHE A 7 47.94 -10.44 -40.23
C PHE A 7 47.06 -11.50 -41.01
N SER A 8 46.41 -11.35 -42.19
CA SER A 8 46.39 -10.37 -43.31
C SER A 8 45.16 -10.55 -44.24
N PHE A 9 44.82 -9.52 -45.05
CA PHE A 9 44.69 -9.46 -46.53
C PHE A 9 44.36 -10.75 -47.34
N HIS A 10 43.63 -10.77 -48.48
CA HIS A 10 43.07 -9.73 -49.40
C HIS A 10 42.09 -10.36 -50.43
N LEU A 11 41.18 -9.59 -51.10
CA LEU A 11 40.78 -9.85 -52.51
C LEU A 11 39.92 -8.73 -53.18
N LYS A 12 40.45 -8.23 -54.32
CA LYS A 12 39.94 -7.45 -55.49
C LYS A 12 38.43 -7.09 -55.64
N GLY A 13 38.17 -5.87 -56.17
CA GLY A 13 36.89 -5.43 -56.78
C GLY A 13 36.76 -5.78 -58.29
N PRO A 14 35.87 -5.14 -59.10
CA PRO A 14 35.78 -3.68 -59.23
C PRO A 14 34.40 -2.99 -59.51
N ILE A 15 34.31 -1.70 -59.13
CA ILE A 15 33.68 -0.55 -59.85
C ILE A 15 32.23 -0.66 -60.39
N GLN A 16 31.33 0.18 -59.84
CA GLN A 16 30.70 1.25 -60.64
C GLN A 16 30.29 2.50 -59.80
N ASN A 17 30.38 3.66 -60.46
CA ASN A 17 30.06 5.00 -59.98
C ASN A 17 28.52 5.24 -59.93
N LYS A 18 27.92 6.31 -59.36
CA LYS A 18 28.38 7.67 -59.02
C LYS A 18 27.33 8.34 -58.10
N PHE A 19 27.71 9.27 -57.23
CA PHE A 19 27.24 10.68 -57.22
C PHE A 19 27.82 11.45 -56.01
N ASP A 20 28.07 12.75 -56.20
CA ASP A 20 28.86 13.60 -55.30
C ASP A 20 28.02 14.66 -54.59
N TYR A 21 28.46 15.09 -53.41
CA TYR A 21 27.79 16.06 -52.53
C TYR A 21 28.63 17.34 -52.42
N SER A 22 28.14 18.47 -52.97
CA SER A 22 27.93 19.73 -52.21
C SER A 22 27.71 20.99 -53.06
N ARG A 23 27.16 22.03 -52.39
CA ARG A 23 27.19 23.48 -52.72
C ARG A 23 26.56 23.96 -54.05
N ARG A 24 25.38 24.56 -53.90
CA ARG A 24 25.28 26.04 -53.77
C ARG A 24 23.98 26.48 -53.07
N LEU A 25 23.98 27.72 -52.59
CA LEU A 25 22.93 28.35 -51.77
C LEU A 25 22.17 29.41 -52.58
N SER A 26 20.92 29.68 -52.23
CA SER A 26 20.44 31.05 -51.98
C SER A 26 19.20 31.04 -51.08
N LYS A 27 18.83 32.19 -50.51
CA LYS A 27 17.64 32.39 -49.66
C LYS A 27 16.67 33.33 -50.36
N ASN A 28 15.36 33.07 -50.21
CA ASN A 28 14.31 34.03 -49.80
C ASN A 28 12.95 33.71 -50.44
N ASN A 29 11.99 33.24 -49.64
CA ASN A 29 10.96 34.15 -49.14
C ASN A 29 10.27 33.59 -47.88
N ARG A 30 9.70 34.46 -47.04
CA ARG A 30 8.98 34.11 -45.81
C ARG A 30 7.61 34.80 -45.79
N SER A 31 6.53 34.04 -45.63
CA SER A 31 5.30 34.55 -44.98
C SER A 31 4.31 33.43 -44.63
N SER A 32 3.65 33.60 -43.48
CA SER A 32 2.34 33.03 -43.10
C SER A 32 2.02 31.55 -43.44
N LEU A 33 2.29 30.66 -42.49
CA LEU A 33 1.51 29.42 -42.30
C LEU A 33 0.87 29.40 -40.90
N ARG A 34 -0.21 30.17 -40.75
CA ARG A 34 -1.22 29.98 -39.68
C ARG A 34 -2.45 29.31 -40.31
N LEU A 35 -2.44 27.99 -40.43
CA LEU A 35 -3.64 27.26 -40.86
C LEU A 35 -4.59 27.08 -39.66
N LYS A 36 -5.77 27.70 -39.75
CA LYS A 36 -6.89 27.48 -38.83
C LYS A 36 -7.60 26.17 -39.19
N TYR A 37 -8.04 25.42 -38.18
CA TYR A 37 -9.01 24.34 -38.36
C TYR A 37 -10.39 24.95 -38.66
N SER A 38 -10.81 25.01 -39.93
CA SER A 38 -12.17 25.47 -40.29
C SER A 38 -12.63 25.16 -41.74
N SER A 39 -12.69 23.88 -42.15
CA SER A 39 -13.61 23.40 -43.20
C SER A 39 -13.54 21.88 -43.40
N ILE A 40 -14.65 21.15 -43.18
CA ILE A 40 -14.83 19.77 -43.68
C ILE A 40 -15.94 19.79 -44.74
N PRO A 41 -15.63 19.56 -46.03
CA PRO A 41 -16.66 19.45 -47.07
C PRO A 41 -17.50 18.18 -46.87
N ARG A 42 -18.83 18.33 -46.80
CA ARG A 42 -19.75 17.18 -46.87
C ARG A 42 -19.85 16.65 -48.30
N SER A 43 -20.24 15.38 -48.40
CA SER A 43 -20.60 14.62 -49.61
C SER A 43 -19.49 14.21 -50.58
N LYS A 44 -19.15 12.92 -50.54
CA LYS A 44 -19.30 12.03 -51.71
C LYS A 44 -20.02 10.76 -51.25
N LYS A 45 -20.96 10.27 -52.06
CA LYS A 45 -21.65 8.99 -51.81
C LYS A 45 -20.71 7.83 -52.11
N PHE A 46 -20.76 6.76 -51.33
CA PHE A 46 -20.33 5.43 -51.75
C PHE A 46 -21.47 4.43 -51.52
N TRP A 47 -21.41 3.30 -52.22
CA TRP A 47 -22.58 2.54 -52.62
C TRP A 47 -23.07 1.55 -51.55
N TYR A 48 -24.39 1.53 -51.36
CA TYR A 48 -25.08 0.53 -50.55
C TYR A 48 -25.76 -0.47 -51.49
N ASN A 49 -25.03 -1.50 -51.92
CA ASN A 49 -25.60 -2.55 -52.77
C ASN A 49 -26.32 -3.60 -51.92
N SER A 50 -27.62 -3.43 -51.77
CA SER A 50 -28.50 -4.45 -51.21
C SER A 50 -28.62 -5.64 -52.18
N VAL A 51 -27.93 -6.74 -51.87
CA VAL A 51 -28.17 -8.05 -52.50
C VAL A 51 -28.89 -8.92 -51.48
N VAL A 52 -30.22 -9.03 -51.62
CA VAL A 52 -31.00 -10.10 -51.00
C VAL A 52 -30.94 -11.28 -51.95
N SER A 53 -30.44 -12.42 -51.47
CA SER A 53 -30.49 -13.70 -52.19
C SER A 53 -30.97 -14.79 -51.22
N GLU A 54 -32.14 -15.34 -51.49
CA GLU A 54 -32.73 -16.41 -50.68
C GLU A 54 -32.10 -17.77 -50.98
N SER A 55 -32.20 -18.68 -50.00
CA SER A 55 -31.80 -20.09 -50.07
C SER A 55 -30.26 -20.35 -50.11
N GLN A 56 -29.76 -21.50 -49.65
CA GLN A 56 -30.44 -22.72 -49.20
C GLN A 56 -30.07 -23.10 -47.76
N ASN A 57 -31.07 -23.58 -47.01
CA ASN A 57 -30.89 -24.08 -45.64
C ASN A 57 -30.24 -25.47 -45.67
N THR A 58 -28.92 -25.54 -45.44
CA THR A 58 -28.17 -26.80 -45.37
C THR A 58 -27.84 -27.13 -43.91
N THR A 59 -28.76 -27.84 -43.26
CA THR A 59 -28.61 -28.30 -41.87
C THR A 59 -27.49 -29.33 -41.74
N ARG A 60 -26.26 -28.87 -41.48
CA ARG A 60 -25.22 -29.73 -40.88
C ARG A 60 -25.65 -30.07 -39.44
N PRO A 61 -25.51 -31.32 -38.98
CA PRO A 61 -25.83 -31.68 -37.60
C PRO A 61 -24.82 -31.04 -36.66
N THR A 62 -25.25 -30.02 -35.91
CA THR A 62 -24.51 -29.50 -34.76
C THR A 62 -24.36 -30.62 -33.72
N SER A 63 -23.13 -30.90 -33.29
CA SER A 63 -22.91 -31.92 -32.27
C SER A 63 -23.54 -31.49 -30.94
N SER A 64 -24.10 -32.47 -30.20
CA SER A 64 -25.00 -32.23 -29.06
C SER A 64 -24.27 -31.84 -27.77
N PHE A 65 -23.42 -30.81 -27.82
CA PHE A 65 -22.59 -30.34 -26.71
C PHE A 65 -22.99 -28.98 -26.12
N ASN A 66 -23.93 -28.25 -26.76
CA ASN A 66 -24.23 -26.85 -26.43
C ASN A 66 -25.21 -26.63 -25.25
N GLU A 67 -25.90 -27.66 -24.75
CA GLU A 67 -27.05 -27.48 -23.83
C GLU A 67 -26.70 -27.30 -22.33
N ARG A 68 -25.45 -26.98 -21.97
CA ARG A 68 -25.03 -26.90 -20.54
C ARG A 68 -24.44 -25.58 -20.04
N PHE A 69 -24.23 -24.57 -20.88
CA PHE A 69 -23.57 -23.32 -20.46
C PHE A 69 -24.18 -22.05 -21.09
N LEU A 70 -25.50 -21.89 -20.95
CA LEU A 70 -26.17 -20.60 -21.16
C LEU A 70 -26.98 -20.25 -19.91
N TYR A 71 -26.61 -19.14 -19.27
CA TYR A 71 -27.31 -18.62 -18.10
C TYR A 71 -28.73 -18.14 -18.44
N SER A 72 -29.64 -18.28 -17.48
CA SER A 72 -31.05 -17.93 -17.62
C SER A 72 -31.27 -16.43 -17.77
N GLU A 73 -32.43 -16.01 -18.29
CA GLU A 73 -32.70 -14.58 -18.51
C GLU A 73 -32.69 -13.76 -17.21
N ASN A 74 -33.06 -14.39 -16.08
CA ASN A 74 -33.03 -13.79 -14.74
C ASN A 74 -31.62 -13.46 -14.24
N GLU A 75 -30.57 -14.09 -14.78
CA GLU A 75 -29.18 -13.87 -14.36
C GLU A 75 -28.52 -12.69 -15.10
N ARG A 76 -29.23 -12.07 -16.05
CA ARG A 76 -28.73 -10.94 -16.86
C ARG A 76 -28.84 -9.59 -16.15
N ASN A 77 -29.57 -9.49 -15.03
CA ASN A 77 -29.79 -8.22 -14.35
C ASN A 77 -28.65 -7.83 -13.37
N SER A 78 -27.91 -6.81 -13.81
CA SER A 78 -27.33 -5.70 -13.03
C SER A 78 -26.24 -5.90 -11.96
N GLU A 79 -25.88 -7.12 -11.52
CA GLU A 79 -24.74 -7.25 -10.56
C GLU A 79 -23.74 -8.38 -10.85
N LYS A 80 -24.21 -9.58 -11.21
CA LYS A 80 -23.38 -10.80 -11.17
C LYS A 80 -22.46 -11.03 -12.38
N LEU A 81 -22.77 -10.48 -13.55
CA LEU A 81 -21.97 -10.71 -14.76
C LEU A 81 -20.68 -9.88 -14.70
N ARG A 82 -19.55 -10.57 -14.54
CA ARG A 82 -18.20 -10.00 -14.65
C ARG A 82 -17.71 -10.05 -16.09
N PRO A 83 -16.84 -9.12 -16.52
CA PRO A 83 -16.15 -9.22 -17.81
C PRO A 83 -15.34 -10.51 -17.94
N LEU A 84 -15.34 -11.10 -19.14
CA LEU A 84 -14.74 -12.40 -19.42
C LEU A 84 -13.37 -12.28 -20.09
N VAL A 85 -12.41 -13.10 -19.66
CA VAL A 85 -11.10 -13.25 -20.31
C VAL A 85 -10.90 -14.71 -20.73
N PRO A 86 -11.23 -15.07 -21.99
CA PRO A 86 -10.91 -16.37 -22.55
C PRO A 86 -9.40 -16.48 -22.80
N ILE A 87 -8.75 -17.46 -22.16
CA ILE A 87 -7.30 -17.70 -22.27
C ILE A 87 -7.10 -18.97 -23.12
N LEU A 88 -6.75 -18.77 -24.39
CA LEU A 88 -6.58 -19.82 -25.37
C LEU A 88 -5.10 -20.17 -25.50
N MET A 89 -4.78 -21.46 -25.43
CA MET A 89 -3.41 -21.96 -25.44
C MET A 89 -3.15 -22.99 -26.55
N GLY A 90 -1.96 -22.90 -27.16
CA GLY A 90 -1.58 -23.73 -28.31
C GLY A 90 -1.39 -25.21 -27.97
N SER A 91 -1.07 -25.52 -26.71
CA SER A 91 -0.88 -26.87 -26.18
C SER A 91 -1.02 -26.95 -24.66
N ASN A 92 -1.07 -28.15 -24.08
CA ASN A 92 -1.02 -28.31 -22.61
C ASN A 92 0.33 -27.92 -21.98
N ALA A 93 1.40 -27.76 -22.77
CA ALA A 93 2.70 -27.30 -22.25
C ALA A 93 2.65 -25.84 -21.78
N ASP A 94 1.70 -25.05 -22.31
CA ASP A 94 1.50 -23.64 -22.01
C ASP A 94 0.65 -23.41 -20.73
N LEU A 95 0.18 -24.49 -20.07
CA LEU A 95 -0.84 -24.45 -19.02
C LEU A 95 -0.44 -23.66 -17.76
N ASP A 96 0.77 -23.82 -17.25
CA ASP A 96 1.28 -23.07 -16.07
C ASP A 96 1.24 -21.55 -16.30
N ARG A 97 1.69 -21.10 -17.48
CA ARG A 97 1.62 -19.70 -17.90
C ARG A 97 0.16 -19.22 -17.96
N CYS A 98 -0.74 -20.03 -18.50
CA CYS A 98 -2.16 -19.71 -18.56
C CYS A 98 -2.83 -19.65 -17.17
N GLN A 99 -2.42 -20.52 -16.24
CA GLN A 99 -2.87 -20.49 -14.84
C GLN A 99 -2.39 -19.23 -14.12
N LYS A 100 -1.17 -18.76 -14.38
CA LYS A 100 -0.63 -17.50 -13.86
C LYS A 100 -1.40 -16.29 -14.38
N ILE A 101 -1.74 -16.25 -15.67
CA ILE A 101 -2.62 -15.23 -16.26
C ILE A 101 -4.00 -15.28 -15.57
N ALA A 102 -4.59 -16.47 -15.43
CA ALA A 102 -5.90 -16.65 -14.81
C ALA A 102 -5.94 -16.30 -13.31
N ALA A 103 -4.84 -16.48 -12.57
CA ALA A 103 -4.72 -16.02 -11.19
C ALA A 103 -4.74 -14.49 -11.09
N ALA A 104 -3.92 -13.81 -11.90
CA ALA A 104 -3.86 -12.34 -11.93
C ALA A 104 -5.18 -11.70 -12.40
N CYS A 105 -5.84 -12.27 -13.43
CA CYS A 105 -7.16 -11.81 -13.87
C CYS A 105 -8.21 -11.91 -12.75
N ARG A 106 -8.25 -13.01 -11.99
CA ARG A 106 -9.20 -13.20 -10.90
C ARG A 106 -8.93 -12.27 -9.71
N GLN A 107 -7.68 -11.93 -9.42
CA GLN A 107 -7.32 -10.88 -8.45
C GLN A 107 -7.87 -9.51 -8.87
N LEU A 108 -7.89 -9.22 -10.17
CA LEU A 108 -8.46 -8.00 -10.76
C LEU A 108 -9.99 -8.05 -10.96
N GLY A 109 -10.68 -9.09 -10.45
CA GLY A 109 -12.14 -9.22 -10.51
C GLY A 109 -12.71 -9.77 -11.83
N LEU A 110 -11.87 -10.26 -12.74
CA LEU A 110 -12.27 -10.78 -14.05
C LEU A 110 -12.58 -12.29 -13.99
N ASP A 111 -13.57 -12.72 -14.77
CA ASP A 111 -13.84 -14.14 -15.00
C ASP A 111 -12.89 -14.70 -16.06
N THR A 112 -12.49 -15.97 -15.94
CA THR A 112 -11.48 -16.58 -16.82
C THR A 112 -11.82 -18.02 -17.19
N GLU A 113 -11.67 -18.35 -18.46
CA GLU A 113 -11.76 -19.74 -18.94
C GLU A 113 -10.48 -20.14 -19.68
N LEU A 114 -9.95 -21.34 -19.35
CA LEU A 114 -8.79 -21.91 -20.03
C LEU A 114 -9.24 -22.85 -21.15
N ARG A 115 -8.69 -22.70 -22.36
CA ARG A 115 -9.00 -23.54 -23.53
C ARG A 115 -7.73 -23.97 -24.25
N ILE A 116 -7.58 -25.26 -24.56
CA ILE A 116 -6.54 -25.75 -25.48
C ILE A 116 -7.10 -25.74 -26.90
N ALA A 117 -6.53 -24.90 -27.77
CA ALA A 117 -6.97 -24.71 -29.14
C ALA A 117 -5.76 -24.40 -30.05
N SER A 118 -5.28 -25.41 -30.78
CA SER A 118 -4.05 -25.30 -31.57
C SER A 118 -4.34 -24.88 -33.00
N ALA A 119 -4.12 -23.59 -33.33
CA ALA A 119 -4.37 -23.03 -34.67
C ALA A 119 -3.66 -23.78 -35.82
N HIS A 120 -2.53 -24.44 -35.54
CA HIS A 120 -1.79 -25.26 -36.51
C HIS A 120 -2.34 -26.69 -36.70
N LYS A 121 -3.05 -27.25 -35.72
CA LYS A 121 -3.39 -28.69 -35.68
C LYS A 121 -4.88 -28.98 -35.68
N ILE A 122 -5.70 -28.06 -35.16
CA ILE A 122 -7.15 -28.17 -35.01
C ILE A 122 -7.83 -26.80 -35.25
N PRO A 123 -7.60 -26.14 -36.40
CA PRO A 123 -8.11 -24.78 -36.66
C PRO A 123 -9.64 -24.69 -36.63
N GLU A 124 -10.35 -25.71 -37.09
CA GLU A 124 -11.82 -25.76 -37.06
C GLU A 124 -12.35 -25.65 -35.62
N ARG A 125 -11.82 -26.48 -34.71
CA ARG A 125 -12.17 -26.45 -33.28
C ARG A 125 -11.77 -25.14 -32.58
N LEU A 126 -10.75 -24.43 -33.07
CA LEU A 126 -10.44 -23.09 -32.58
C LEU A 126 -11.58 -22.12 -32.95
N LEU A 127 -12.07 -22.16 -34.19
CA LEU A 127 -13.19 -21.32 -34.63
C LEU A 127 -14.50 -21.66 -33.91
N ASP A 128 -14.80 -22.94 -33.67
CA ASP A 128 -15.98 -23.36 -32.89
C ASP A 128 -15.96 -22.77 -31.46
N ILE A 129 -14.78 -22.84 -30.80
CA ILE A 129 -14.56 -22.26 -29.47
C ILE A 129 -14.73 -20.73 -29.51
N VAL A 130 -14.23 -20.07 -30.56
CA VAL A 130 -14.35 -18.61 -30.73
C VAL A 130 -15.80 -18.20 -30.96
N GLN A 131 -16.56 -18.88 -31.82
CA GLN A 131 -17.99 -18.62 -32.05
C GLN A 131 -18.81 -18.77 -30.76
N THR A 132 -18.47 -19.76 -29.93
CA THR A 132 -19.09 -19.97 -28.61
C THR A 132 -18.90 -18.74 -27.71
N TYR A 133 -17.72 -18.10 -27.75
CA TYR A 133 -17.43 -16.91 -26.95
C TYR A 133 -17.94 -15.60 -27.58
N GLU A 134 -17.94 -15.42 -28.89
CA GLU A 134 -18.52 -14.23 -29.51
C GLU A 134 -20.06 -14.21 -29.39
N ALA A 135 -20.70 -15.37 -29.17
CA ALA A 135 -22.12 -15.46 -28.80
C ALA A 135 -22.42 -15.06 -27.32
N ASP A 136 -21.41 -14.98 -26.45
CA ASP A 136 -21.57 -14.49 -25.07
C ASP A 136 -21.67 -12.95 -25.06
N PRO A 137 -22.73 -12.35 -24.47
CA PRO A 137 -22.93 -10.90 -24.46
C PRO A 137 -21.99 -10.13 -23.51
N ARG A 138 -21.18 -10.81 -22.68
CA ARG A 138 -20.25 -10.14 -21.75
C ARG A 138 -19.16 -9.36 -22.50
N PRO A 139 -18.75 -8.16 -22.01
CA PRO A 139 -17.51 -7.52 -22.43
C PRO A 139 -16.33 -8.47 -22.23
N LYS A 140 -15.46 -8.61 -23.24
CA LYS A 140 -14.36 -9.58 -23.20
C LYS A 140 -13.07 -9.08 -23.83
N VAL A 141 -11.96 -9.68 -23.39
CA VAL A 141 -10.62 -9.53 -23.97
C VAL A 141 -10.01 -10.93 -24.06
N TYR A 142 -9.54 -11.33 -25.23
CA TYR A 142 -8.95 -12.64 -25.42
C TYR A 142 -7.46 -12.61 -25.09
N ILE A 143 -6.92 -13.70 -24.53
CA ILE A 143 -5.48 -13.85 -24.34
C ILE A 143 -5.02 -15.15 -25.00
N ALA A 144 -4.13 -15.02 -25.99
CA ALA A 144 -3.54 -16.14 -26.73
C ALA A 144 -2.14 -16.46 -26.21
N VAL A 145 -1.87 -17.74 -25.94
CA VAL A 145 -0.59 -18.25 -25.45
C VAL A 145 -0.10 -19.38 -26.35
N ALA A 146 0.91 -19.09 -27.17
CA ALA A 146 1.62 -20.11 -27.95
C ALA A 146 3.08 -19.70 -28.19
N GLY A 147 4.03 -20.58 -27.84
CA GLY A 147 5.45 -20.41 -28.17
C GLY A 147 5.82 -20.85 -29.60
N ARG A 148 7.10 -20.69 -29.96
CA ARG A 148 7.69 -21.08 -31.27
C ARG A 148 7.11 -20.32 -32.47
N SER A 149 5.94 -20.76 -32.95
CA SER A 149 5.19 -20.14 -34.03
C SER A 149 3.82 -19.76 -33.50
N ASN A 150 3.64 -18.48 -33.18
CA ASN A 150 2.42 -17.96 -32.58
C ASN A 150 1.35 -17.60 -33.65
N ALA A 151 0.99 -18.58 -34.48
CA ALA A 151 -0.17 -18.45 -35.36
C ALA A 151 -1.48 -18.29 -34.57
N LEU A 152 -1.54 -18.77 -33.32
CA LEU A 152 -2.75 -18.70 -32.49
C LEU A 152 -3.19 -17.26 -32.25
N SER A 153 -2.27 -16.34 -31.92
CA SER A 153 -2.65 -14.95 -31.63
C SER A 153 -3.19 -14.24 -32.87
N GLY A 154 -2.54 -14.41 -34.04
CA GLY A 154 -2.99 -13.80 -35.28
C GLY A 154 -4.28 -14.40 -35.84
N VAL A 155 -4.46 -15.73 -35.76
CA VAL A 155 -5.70 -16.40 -36.18
C VAL A 155 -6.86 -16.05 -35.26
N LEU A 156 -6.62 -15.91 -33.95
CA LEU A 156 -7.63 -15.47 -33.00
C LEU A 156 -8.06 -14.02 -33.26
N ASP A 157 -7.11 -13.10 -33.44
CA ASP A 157 -7.36 -11.67 -33.74
C ASP A 157 -8.12 -11.46 -35.05
N CYS A 158 -7.83 -12.25 -36.09
CA CYS A 158 -8.65 -12.30 -37.32
C CYS A 158 -10.11 -12.78 -37.10
N ALA A 159 -10.37 -13.53 -36.03
CA ALA A 159 -11.63 -14.26 -35.83
C ALA A 159 -12.59 -13.61 -34.82
N VAL A 160 -12.19 -12.52 -34.17
CA VAL A 160 -12.98 -11.83 -33.14
C VAL A 160 -13.11 -10.33 -33.43
N SER A 161 -14.13 -9.72 -32.83
CA SER A 161 -14.32 -8.27 -32.77
C SER A 161 -13.69 -7.63 -31.53
N SER A 162 -13.39 -8.44 -30.50
CA SER A 162 -12.86 -8.02 -29.20
C SER A 162 -11.33 -8.01 -29.19
N PRO A 163 -10.66 -7.14 -28.39
CA PRO A 163 -9.20 -7.08 -28.35
C PRO A 163 -8.52 -8.41 -27.98
N VAL A 164 -7.44 -8.75 -28.68
CA VAL A 164 -6.59 -9.92 -28.39
C VAL A 164 -5.24 -9.49 -27.81
N ILE A 165 -4.78 -10.20 -26.79
CA ILE A 165 -3.45 -10.06 -26.20
C ILE A 165 -2.63 -11.32 -26.55
N SER A 166 -1.48 -11.12 -27.17
CA SER A 166 -0.49 -12.17 -27.42
C SER A 166 0.48 -12.26 -26.24
N CYS A 167 0.37 -13.33 -25.44
CA CYS A 167 1.17 -13.55 -24.22
C CYS A 167 2.04 -14.84 -24.30
N PRO A 168 2.94 -14.95 -25.29
CA PRO A 168 3.71 -16.17 -25.55
C PRO A 168 4.71 -16.48 -24.42
N PRO A 169 5.04 -17.77 -24.18
CA PRO A 169 6.21 -18.13 -23.38
C PRO A 169 7.50 -17.67 -24.09
N TYR A 170 8.48 -17.27 -23.29
CA TYR A 170 9.86 -17.05 -23.75
C TYR A 170 10.65 -18.36 -23.74
N SER A 171 11.62 -18.51 -24.64
CA SER A 171 12.47 -19.71 -24.75
C SER A 171 13.91 -19.38 -25.13
N ASP A 172 14.84 -19.63 -24.21
CA ASP A 172 16.29 -19.48 -24.45
C ASP A 172 16.79 -20.35 -25.62
N SER A 173 16.12 -21.49 -25.88
CA SER A 173 16.44 -22.39 -27.00
C SER A 173 16.31 -21.73 -28.38
N TYR A 174 15.63 -20.59 -28.47
CA TYR A 174 15.51 -19.79 -29.69
C TYR A 174 16.07 -18.36 -29.52
N GLY A 175 16.67 -18.03 -28.38
CA GLY A 175 17.15 -16.67 -28.06
C GLY A 175 16.06 -15.59 -28.16
N GLY A 176 14.79 -15.96 -27.92
CA GLY A 176 13.62 -15.10 -28.12
C GLY A 176 13.23 -14.84 -29.59
N ALA A 177 13.88 -15.48 -30.58
CA ALA A 177 13.51 -15.33 -32.00
C ALA A 177 12.09 -15.85 -32.32
N ASP A 178 11.57 -16.76 -31.50
CA ASP A 178 10.18 -17.20 -31.56
C ASP A 178 9.18 -16.09 -31.21
N LEU A 179 9.57 -15.10 -30.39
CA LEU A 179 8.73 -13.93 -30.09
C LEU A 179 8.47 -13.06 -31.32
N PHE A 180 9.33 -13.08 -32.35
CA PHE A 180 9.05 -12.36 -33.59
C PHE A 180 7.76 -12.86 -34.27
N SER A 181 7.42 -14.15 -34.14
CA SER A 181 6.15 -14.70 -34.63
C SER A 181 4.90 -14.12 -33.93
N SER A 182 5.11 -13.40 -32.82
CA SER A 182 4.07 -12.74 -32.01
C SER A 182 4.01 -11.22 -32.22
N ILE A 183 5.04 -10.63 -32.83
CA ILE A 183 5.21 -9.18 -33.00
C ILE A 183 5.11 -8.78 -34.49
N ARG A 184 5.46 -9.68 -35.42
CA ARG A 184 5.45 -9.46 -36.87
C ARG A 184 4.18 -10.01 -37.50
N MET A 185 3.05 -9.35 -37.21
CA MET A 185 1.74 -9.70 -37.77
C MET A 185 1.56 -9.21 -39.22
N PRO A 186 0.71 -9.87 -40.03
CA PRO A 186 0.33 -9.39 -41.36
C PRO A 186 -0.60 -8.17 -41.29
N SER A 187 -0.81 -7.49 -42.43
CA SER A 187 -1.69 -6.31 -42.49
C SER A 187 -3.14 -6.66 -42.15
N GLY A 188 -3.76 -5.86 -41.27
CA GLY A 188 -5.12 -6.08 -40.77
C GLY A 188 -5.20 -6.91 -39.47
N VAL A 189 -4.07 -7.33 -38.91
CA VAL A 189 -3.98 -8.17 -37.70
C VAL A 189 -3.13 -7.44 -36.66
N ALA A 190 -3.65 -7.24 -35.45
CA ALA A 190 -3.08 -6.33 -34.45
C ALA A 190 -3.21 -6.79 -32.97
N PRO A 191 -2.97 -8.07 -32.61
CA PRO A 191 -2.95 -8.51 -31.22
C PRO A 191 -1.85 -7.79 -30.42
N ALA A 192 -2.18 -7.34 -29.20
CA ALA A 192 -1.25 -6.63 -28.34
C ALA A 192 -0.21 -7.60 -27.74
N TYR A 193 1.08 -7.44 -28.08
CA TYR A 193 2.16 -8.25 -27.53
C TYR A 193 2.49 -7.84 -26.08
N ILE A 194 2.42 -8.79 -25.14
CA ILE A 194 2.83 -8.60 -23.74
C ILE A 194 3.51 -9.89 -23.24
N SER A 195 4.80 -9.85 -22.89
CA SER A 195 5.52 -11.05 -22.43
C SER A 195 5.06 -11.56 -21.07
N GLU A 196 4.70 -10.67 -20.13
CA GLU A 196 4.50 -11.05 -18.73
C GLU A 196 3.04 -11.42 -18.38
N PRO A 197 2.81 -12.59 -17.75
CA PRO A 197 1.47 -13.07 -17.38
C PRO A 197 0.61 -12.06 -16.60
N GLY A 198 1.18 -11.45 -15.55
CA GLY A 198 0.49 -10.44 -14.74
C GLY A 198 0.24 -9.13 -15.50
N SER A 199 1.15 -8.75 -16.40
CA SER A 199 0.99 -7.56 -17.25
C SER A 199 -0.09 -7.76 -18.30
N ALA A 200 -0.25 -8.98 -18.84
CA ALA A 200 -1.31 -9.32 -19.78
C ALA A 200 -2.69 -9.26 -19.09
N ALA A 201 -2.81 -9.81 -17.88
CA ALA A 201 -4.01 -9.68 -17.04
C ALA A 201 -4.33 -8.21 -16.70
N LEU A 202 -3.32 -7.42 -16.30
CA LEU A 202 -3.48 -5.99 -16.03
C LEU A 202 -3.87 -5.19 -17.27
N PHE A 203 -3.38 -5.54 -18.46
CA PHE A 203 -3.78 -4.88 -19.70
C PHE A 203 -5.22 -5.23 -20.11
N ALA A 204 -5.63 -6.50 -19.97
CA ALA A 204 -7.04 -6.90 -20.13
C ALA A 204 -7.96 -6.13 -19.16
N ALA A 205 -7.59 -6.07 -17.87
CA ALA A 205 -8.31 -5.29 -16.87
C ALA A 205 -8.38 -3.80 -17.24
N LYS A 206 -7.29 -3.20 -17.74
CA LYS A 206 -7.27 -1.78 -18.17
C LYS A 206 -8.13 -1.48 -19.39
N ILE A 207 -8.28 -2.43 -20.32
CA ILE A 207 -9.24 -2.31 -21.43
C ILE A 207 -10.68 -2.34 -20.89
N LEU A 208 -10.98 -3.26 -19.99
CA LEU A 208 -12.33 -3.48 -19.45
C LEU A 208 -12.73 -2.39 -18.44
N ALA A 209 -11.78 -1.81 -17.72
CA ALA A 209 -11.92 -0.65 -16.83
C ALA A 209 -12.36 0.66 -17.51
N ILE A 210 -12.36 0.70 -18.84
CA ILE A 210 -13.00 1.78 -19.61
C ILE A 210 -14.51 1.76 -19.35
N TYR A 211 -15.10 0.57 -19.24
CA TYR A 211 -16.56 0.35 -19.16
C TYR A 211 -17.04 -0.17 -17.79
N ASP A 212 -16.18 -0.83 -17.00
CA ASP A 212 -16.51 -1.32 -15.65
C ASP A 212 -15.69 -0.58 -14.57
N GLU A 213 -16.38 0.20 -13.74
CA GLU A 213 -15.78 0.99 -12.66
C GLU A 213 -15.15 0.13 -11.56
N ARG A 214 -15.72 -1.05 -11.29
CA ARG A 214 -15.22 -1.98 -10.26
C ARG A 214 -13.84 -2.53 -10.65
N ILE A 215 -13.64 -2.77 -11.94
CA ILE A 215 -12.35 -3.19 -12.51
C ILE A 215 -11.37 -1.99 -12.52
N ARG A 216 -11.85 -0.76 -12.74
CA ARG A 216 -11.05 0.46 -12.66
C ARG A 216 -10.49 0.68 -11.26
N GLU A 217 -11.29 0.49 -10.22
CA GLU A 217 -10.86 0.53 -8.82
C GLU A 217 -9.78 -0.53 -8.55
N LYS A 218 -10.00 -1.80 -8.91
CA LYS A 218 -9.01 -2.89 -8.73
C LYS A 218 -7.69 -2.63 -9.47
N VAL A 219 -7.75 -2.02 -10.65
CA VAL A 219 -6.56 -1.55 -11.39
C VAL A 219 -5.84 -0.43 -10.62
N GLN A 220 -6.56 0.56 -10.10
CA GLN A 220 -5.98 1.68 -9.36
C GLN A 220 -5.37 1.24 -8.01
N GLU A 221 -5.99 0.32 -7.30
CA GLU A 221 -5.44 -0.32 -6.09
C GLU A 221 -4.13 -1.03 -6.39
N LEU A 222 -4.09 -1.92 -7.39
CA LEU A 222 -2.88 -2.65 -7.77
C LEU A 222 -1.76 -1.71 -8.25
N GLN A 223 -2.11 -0.68 -9.02
CA GLN A 223 -1.14 0.35 -9.42
C GLN A 223 -0.70 1.27 -8.26
N SER A 224 -1.40 1.28 -7.13
CA SER A 224 -1.01 2.02 -5.93
C SER A 224 -0.13 1.18 -5.02
N SER A 225 -0.47 -0.09 -4.77
CA SER A 225 0.36 -0.99 -3.96
C SER A 225 1.76 -1.21 -4.54
N TYR A 226 1.93 -1.22 -5.87
CA TYR A 226 3.26 -1.21 -6.50
C TYR A 226 4.06 0.08 -6.24
N ARG A 227 3.40 1.25 -6.19
CA ARG A 227 4.06 2.54 -5.89
C ARG A 227 4.42 2.63 -4.41
N GLU A 228 3.47 2.30 -3.54
CA GLU A 228 3.62 2.21 -2.09
C GLU A 228 4.80 1.29 -1.72
N ARG A 229 4.91 0.12 -2.38
CA ARG A 229 6.06 -0.79 -2.22
C ARG A 229 7.39 -0.13 -2.53
N LEU A 230 7.53 0.49 -3.70
CA LEU A 230 8.79 1.12 -4.14
C LEU A 230 9.21 2.27 -3.20
N TYR A 231 8.27 3.05 -2.68
CA TYR A 231 8.57 4.08 -1.68
C TYR A 231 9.03 3.48 -0.34
N VAL A 232 8.40 2.39 0.10
CA VAL A 232 8.84 1.66 1.32
C VAL A 232 10.22 1.05 1.13
N GLU A 233 10.52 0.45 -0.02
CA GLU A 233 11.81 -0.14 -0.35
C GLU A 233 12.93 0.92 -0.41
N ASP A 234 12.68 2.10 -0.98
CA ASP A 234 13.64 3.22 -1.00
C ASP A 234 13.91 3.77 0.41
N VAL A 235 12.88 3.99 1.23
CA VAL A 235 13.06 4.48 2.62
C VAL A 235 13.72 3.42 3.52
N ASP A 236 13.43 2.13 3.35
CA ASP A 236 14.12 1.05 4.05
C ASP A 236 15.61 0.98 3.65
N LEU A 237 15.93 1.04 2.36
CA LEU A 237 17.31 1.09 1.85
C LEU A 237 18.07 2.33 2.36
N LYS A 238 17.43 3.50 2.30
CA LYS A 238 18.00 4.77 2.76
C LYS A 238 18.24 4.75 4.28
N THR A 239 17.29 4.28 5.08
CA THR A 239 17.47 4.17 6.54
C THR A 239 18.48 3.10 6.95
N LYS A 240 18.69 2.04 6.17
CA LYS A 240 19.80 1.10 6.39
C LYS A 240 21.17 1.79 6.28
N SER A 241 21.31 2.83 5.46
CA SER A 241 22.53 3.66 5.43
C SER A 241 22.78 4.47 6.71
N TYR A 242 21.77 4.63 7.57
CA TYR A 242 21.86 5.40 8.81
C TYR A 242 22.39 4.61 10.01
N ILE A 243 22.47 3.27 9.91
CA ILE A 243 22.97 2.36 10.96
C ILE A 243 24.28 2.84 11.62
N PRO A 244 25.32 3.31 10.89
CA PRO A 244 26.54 3.81 11.51
C PRO A 244 26.34 5.08 12.37
N LYS A 245 25.42 5.97 11.98
CA LYS A 245 25.09 7.19 12.76
C LYS A 245 24.30 6.85 14.03
N ILE A 246 23.34 5.92 13.90
CA ILE A 246 22.53 5.41 15.00
C ILE A 246 23.45 4.77 16.06
N ARG A 247 24.37 3.88 15.64
CA ARG A 247 25.37 3.26 16.50
C ARG A 247 26.27 4.29 17.19
N ALA A 248 26.69 5.35 16.50
CA ALA A 248 27.52 6.40 17.08
C ALA A 248 26.84 7.21 18.22
N ARG A 249 25.50 7.29 18.25
CA ARG A 249 24.73 7.99 19.30
C ARG A 249 24.29 7.07 20.46
N ARG A 250 24.62 5.76 20.44
CA ARG A 250 24.16 4.77 21.44
C ARG A 250 24.38 5.21 22.89
N GLU A 251 25.59 5.63 23.23
CA GLU A 251 25.99 6.08 24.57
C GLU A 251 25.57 7.53 24.89
N GLN A 252 24.76 8.16 24.04
CA GLN A 252 24.35 9.56 24.14
C GLN A 252 22.81 9.71 24.03
N CYS A 253 22.06 8.63 24.30
CA CYS A 253 20.61 8.66 24.38
C CYS A 253 20.13 9.65 25.46
N LEU A 254 19.13 10.46 25.14
CA LEU A 254 18.47 11.32 26.13
C LEU A 254 17.51 10.48 26.98
N SER A 255 18.04 9.74 27.96
CA SER A 255 17.25 8.86 28.84
C SER A 255 16.93 9.46 30.21
N ILE A 256 17.73 10.44 30.66
CA ILE A 256 17.54 11.21 31.89
C ILE A 256 17.50 12.69 31.51
N THR A 257 16.50 13.42 31.99
CA THR A 257 16.44 14.88 31.88
C THR A 257 16.59 15.54 33.24
N SER A 258 17.29 16.68 33.28
CA SER A 258 17.38 17.57 34.44
C SER A 258 17.45 19.00 33.93
N LEU A 259 16.58 19.88 34.43
CA LEU A 259 16.52 21.28 34.02
C LEU A 259 16.91 22.19 35.20
N PRO A 260 17.70 23.25 34.97
CA PRO A 260 17.94 24.30 35.96
C PRO A 260 16.65 24.97 36.49
N GLY A 261 16.73 25.57 37.68
CA GLY A 261 15.69 26.46 38.21
C GLY A 261 14.62 25.80 39.09
N ASN A 262 14.86 24.60 39.63
CA ASN A 262 13.95 23.89 40.55
C ASN A 262 12.52 23.67 39.98
N LEU A 263 12.41 23.50 38.67
CA LEU A 263 11.15 23.20 37.99
C LEU A 263 10.59 21.87 38.48
N HIS A 264 9.30 21.84 38.86
CA HIS A 264 8.65 20.61 39.30
C HIS A 264 8.56 19.61 38.14
N LYS A 265 9.13 18.43 38.36
CA LYS A 265 9.27 17.34 37.37
C LYS A 265 8.34 16.18 37.70
N ARG A 266 7.57 15.69 36.71
CA ARG A 266 6.91 14.39 36.75
C ARG A 266 7.53 13.46 35.70
N GLN A 267 8.09 12.33 36.12
CA GLN A 267 8.70 11.34 35.23
C GLN A 267 7.68 10.26 34.84
N GLY A 268 7.33 10.18 33.56
CA GLY A 268 6.55 9.07 32.99
C GLY A 268 7.46 7.99 32.39
N LYS A 269 6.87 6.91 31.86
CA LYS A 269 7.60 5.79 31.22
C LYS A 269 8.54 6.30 30.11
N VAL A 270 8.02 7.16 29.21
CA VAL A 270 8.74 7.72 28.03
C VAL A 270 8.90 9.25 28.07
N ARG A 271 7.93 10.00 28.60
CA ARG A 271 7.96 11.48 28.64
C ARG A 271 8.24 12.00 30.05
N ASP A 272 9.17 12.94 30.16
CA ASP A 272 9.44 13.72 31.37
C ASP A 272 8.69 15.06 31.24
N GLN A 273 7.79 15.34 32.18
CA GLN A 273 7.01 16.58 32.22
C GLN A 273 7.64 17.57 33.18
N TYR A 274 7.66 18.85 32.80
CA TYR A 274 8.06 19.97 33.65
C TYR A 274 6.96 21.03 33.66
N ASP A 275 6.63 21.55 34.83
CA ASP A 275 5.69 22.66 34.96
C ASP A 275 6.39 23.99 34.66
N GLY A 276 6.17 24.53 33.46
CA GLY A 276 6.55 25.89 33.09
C GLY A 276 5.57 26.92 33.65
N LYS A 277 5.69 28.19 33.22
CA LYS A 277 4.85 29.30 33.70
C LYS A 277 3.38 29.12 33.29
N ASP A 278 3.06 29.41 32.04
CA ASP A 278 1.69 29.26 31.49
C ASP A 278 1.50 27.90 30.79
N TYR A 279 2.58 27.16 30.57
CA TYR A 279 2.65 25.95 29.73
C TYR A 279 3.15 24.73 30.50
N MET A 280 2.83 23.53 29.98
CA MET A 280 3.49 22.28 30.37
C MET A 280 4.57 21.97 29.34
N ILE A 281 5.77 21.66 29.79
CA ILE A 281 6.91 21.31 28.94
C ILE A 281 7.05 19.79 28.97
N LEU A 282 6.95 19.16 27.79
CA LEU A 282 7.02 17.71 27.62
C LEU A 282 8.33 17.38 26.90
N ILE A 283 9.24 16.67 27.58
CA ILE A 283 10.47 16.16 26.98
C ILE A 283 10.32 14.67 26.71
N THR A 284 10.31 14.30 25.44
CA THR A 284 10.10 12.91 25.00
C THR A 284 11.44 12.20 24.95
N THR A 285 11.67 11.24 25.84
CA THR A 285 12.99 10.63 26.05
C THR A 285 13.23 9.40 25.16
N ASP A 286 14.50 9.03 25.01
CA ASP A 286 14.92 7.83 24.27
C ASP A 286 14.61 6.52 25.01
N ARG A 287 14.05 6.57 26.22
CA ARG A 287 13.63 5.40 26.99
C ARG A 287 12.57 4.59 26.23
N GLN A 288 12.78 3.29 26.07
CA GLN A 288 11.78 2.35 25.56
C GLN A 288 11.24 1.47 26.68
N SER A 289 9.92 1.48 26.86
CA SER A 289 9.23 0.65 27.86
C SER A 289 8.32 -0.41 27.25
N ALA A 290 8.29 -1.58 27.89
CA ALA A 290 7.24 -2.61 27.82
C ALA A 290 7.30 -3.47 29.09
N PHE A 291 6.27 -4.28 29.35
CA PHE A 291 6.13 -5.04 30.62
C PHE A 291 6.23 -4.10 31.85
N ASP A 292 5.69 -2.90 31.69
CA ASP A 292 5.68 -1.76 32.63
C ASP A 292 7.05 -1.27 33.16
N ARG A 293 8.13 -1.78 32.58
CA ARG A 293 9.52 -1.42 32.89
C ARG A 293 10.17 -0.70 31.71
N VAL A 294 11.25 0.04 31.97
CA VAL A 294 12.14 0.55 30.92
C VAL A 294 13.11 -0.58 30.56
N LEU A 295 13.14 -0.98 29.29
CA LEU A 295 13.92 -2.12 28.80
C LEU A 295 15.26 -1.69 28.16
N ALA A 296 15.28 -0.53 27.52
CA ALA A 296 16.44 -0.03 26.79
C ALA A 296 16.36 1.50 26.60
N SER A 297 17.49 2.08 26.19
CA SER A 297 17.56 3.42 25.60
C SER A 297 17.77 3.26 24.08
N ILE A 298 16.93 3.90 23.27
CA ILE A 298 16.91 3.72 21.81
C ILE A 298 17.28 5.06 21.16
N PRO A 299 18.41 5.19 20.44
CA PRO A 299 18.84 6.46 19.88
C PRO A 299 17.78 7.13 19.00
N PHE A 300 17.61 8.44 19.16
CA PHE A 300 16.70 9.26 18.36
C PHE A 300 15.20 8.92 18.50
N LYS A 301 14.82 7.97 19.37
CA LYS A 301 13.43 7.60 19.62
C LYS A 301 12.63 8.79 20.16
N GLY A 302 13.20 9.54 21.11
CA GLY A 302 12.57 10.69 21.72
C GLY A 302 12.21 11.76 20.70
N GLN A 303 13.15 12.06 19.81
CA GLN A 303 12.97 12.93 18.66
C GLN A 303 11.89 12.41 17.70
N VAL A 304 11.96 11.15 17.26
CA VAL A 304 10.98 10.54 16.34
C VAL A 304 9.56 10.70 16.86
N LEU A 305 9.30 10.35 18.12
CA LEU A 305 7.97 10.38 18.71
C LEU A 305 7.42 11.81 18.83
N ASN A 306 8.27 12.76 19.25
CA ASN A 306 7.91 14.16 19.40
C ASN A 306 7.63 14.85 18.05
N GLN A 307 8.52 14.67 17.06
CA GLN A 307 8.33 15.25 15.72
C GLN A 307 7.17 14.60 14.96
N THR A 308 6.95 13.29 15.11
CA THR A 308 5.76 12.60 14.56
C THR A 308 4.48 13.20 15.14
N SER A 309 4.39 13.34 16.47
CA SER A 309 3.22 13.91 17.14
C SER A 309 2.93 15.34 16.67
N ALA A 310 3.96 16.18 16.58
CA ALA A 310 3.82 17.56 16.09
C ALA A 310 3.31 17.62 14.64
N TRP A 311 3.82 16.77 13.75
CA TRP A 311 3.42 16.68 12.36
C TRP A 311 1.93 16.29 12.18
N TRP A 312 1.44 15.40 13.06
CA TRP A 312 0.02 15.00 13.13
C TRP A 312 -0.86 16.06 13.79
N PHE A 313 -0.43 16.64 14.92
CA PHE A 313 -1.15 17.74 15.57
C PHE A 313 -1.35 18.92 14.62
N GLU A 314 -0.38 19.25 13.76
CA GLU A 314 -0.56 20.28 12.72
C GLU A 314 -1.66 19.90 11.72
N ARG A 315 -1.59 18.68 11.15
CA ARG A 315 -2.55 18.22 10.14
C ARG A 315 -3.97 18.04 10.69
N THR A 316 -4.12 17.74 11.97
CA THR A 316 -5.42 17.41 12.57
C THR A 316 -6.13 18.60 13.25
N LYS A 317 -5.55 19.81 13.25
CA LYS A 317 -6.19 21.04 13.77
C LYS A 317 -7.61 21.31 13.23
N HIS A 318 -7.91 20.83 12.02
CA HIS A 318 -9.21 20.98 11.36
C HIS A 318 -10.28 19.99 11.84
N ILE A 319 -9.91 19.00 12.66
CA ILE A 319 -10.80 17.98 13.24
C ILE A 319 -11.10 18.33 14.71
N ILE A 320 -10.06 18.62 15.49
CA ILE A 320 -10.17 19.02 16.89
C ILE A 320 -8.97 19.92 17.27
N PRO A 321 -9.14 20.96 18.12
CA PRO A 321 -8.00 21.63 18.74
C PRO A 321 -7.14 20.65 19.55
N ASN A 322 -5.83 20.91 19.59
CA ASN A 322 -4.86 20.12 20.35
C ASN A 322 -4.04 21.01 21.29
N HIS A 323 -3.36 20.38 22.25
CA HIS A 323 -2.58 21.11 23.26
C HIS A 323 -1.28 21.76 22.75
N LEU A 324 -0.83 21.50 21.52
CA LEU A 324 0.47 21.95 21.03
C LEU A 324 0.55 23.47 20.91
N VAL A 325 1.61 24.06 21.47
CA VAL A 325 1.91 25.50 21.38
C VAL A 325 3.19 25.74 20.56
N ASP A 326 4.27 25.00 20.86
CA ASP A 326 5.56 25.12 20.16
C ASP A 326 6.39 23.83 20.23
N VAL A 327 7.37 23.69 19.33
CA VAL A 327 8.36 22.60 19.26
C VAL A 327 9.77 23.23 19.19
N PRO A 328 10.27 23.84 20.30
CA PRO A 328 11.50 24.64 20.27
C PRO A 328 12.78 23.79 20.13
N HIS A 329 12.66 22.46 20.23
CA HIS A 329 13.75 21.49 20.11
C HIS A 329 13.19 20.14 19.67
N PRO A 330 13.91 19.28 18.89
CA PRO A 330 13.34 18.06 18.33
C PRO A 330 12.76 17.06 19.35
N TYR A 331 13.25 17.07 20.60
CA TYR A 331 12.77 16.24 21.71
C TYR A 331 11.68 16.91 22.59
N VAL A 332 11.33 18.18 22.35
CA VAL A 332 10.48 18.99 23.23
C VAL A 332 9.15 19.35 22.56
N THR A 333 8.06 19.22 23.31
CA THR A 333 6.76 19.84 23.02
C THR A 333 6.42 20.81 24.15
N VAL A 334 6.10 22.06 23.80
CA VAL A 334 5.47 23.03 24.70
C VAL A 334 3.97 22.93 24.50
N ALA A 335 3.24 22.65 25.58
CA ALA A 335 1.81 22.36 25.54
C ALA A 335 1.00 23.28 26.46
N LYS A 336 -0.27 23.50 26.12
CA LYS A 336 -1.28 24.02 27.04
C LYS A 336 -1.36 23.14 28.29
N LYS A 337 -1.53 23.76 29.46
CA LYS A 337 -1.92 23.04 30.69
C LYS A 337 -3.39 22.64 30.56
N CYS A 338 -3.64 21.33 30.57
CA CYS A 338 -4.99 20.74 30.50
C CYS A 338 -5.21 19.80 31.69
N GLN A 339 -6.46 19.64 32.12
CA GLN A 339 -6.90 18.55 33.00
C GLN A 339 -7.25 17.33 32.13
N PRO A 340 -6.49 16.22 32.17
CA PRO A 340 -6.80 15.02 31.37
C PRO A 340 -8.12 14.38 31.80
N PHE A 341 -8.83 13.78 30.85
CA PHE A 341 -9.85 12.78 31.15
C PHE A 341 -9.15 11.44 31.50
N PRO A 342 -9.60 10.71 32.54
CA PRO A 342 -9.00 9.44 32.98
C PRO A 342 -9.43 8.24 32.11
N ILE A 343 -9.62 8.45 30.81
CA ILE A 343 -10.05 7.45 29.82
C ILE A 343 -9.10 7.50 28.63
N GLU A 344 -8.57 6.34 28.24
CA GLU A 344 -7.78 6.18 27.03
C GLU A 344 -8.68 5.75 25.86
N PHE A 345 -8.73 6.56 24.81
CA PHE A 345 -9.59 6.33 23.65
C PHE A 345 -8.84 5.48 22.62
N VAL A 346 -8.82 4.15 22.81
CA VAL A 346 -8.22 3.21 21.86
C VAL A 346 -9.16 2.96 20.69
N VAL A 347 -8.78 3.37 19.48
CA VAL A 347 -9.53 3.13 18.24
C VAL A 347 -8.83 2.05 17.40
N ARG A 348 -9.58 1.10 16.85
CA ARG A 348 -9.06 -0.05 16.09
C ARG A 348 -9.77 -0.19 14.74
N GLY A 349 -8.99 -0.44 13.68
CA GLY A 349 -9.50 -0.83 12.36
C GLY A 349 -9.30 -2.32 12.04
N TYR A 350 -8.60 -3.05 12.91
CA TYR A 350 -8.20 -4.44 12.71
C TYR A 350 -8.27 -5.21 14.03
N ILE A 351 -8.62 -6.51 13.97
CA ILE A 351 -8.67 -7.37 15.15
C ILE A 351 -7.30 -8.01 15.42
N THR A 352 -6.51 -7.40 16.30
CA THR A 352 -5.13 -7.83 16.59
C THR A 352 -4.77 -7.73 18.08
N GLY A 353 -3.53 -8.10 18.39
CA GLY A 353 -2.94 -8.03 19.72
C GLY A 353 -2.32 -9.36 20.20
N SER A 354 -1.36 -9.23 21.09
CA SER A 354 -0.60 -10.31 21.73
C SER A 354 -0.83 -10.41 23.24
N THR A 355 -1.23 -9.30 23.89
CA THR A 355 -1.47 -9.22 25.34
C THR A 355 -2.85 -9.73 25.72
N GLU A 356 -3.00 -10.25 26.94
CA GLU A 356 -4.26 -10.78 27.49
C GLU A 356 -5.41 -9.75 27.49
N THR A 357 -5.09 -8.46 27.59
CA THR A 357 -6.04 -7.33 27.52
C THR A 357 -6.50 -6.98 26.10
N SER A 358 -5.84 -7.49 25.06
CA SER A 358 -6.09 -7.10 23.67
C SER A 358 -7.37 -7.70 23.08
N LEU A 359 -7.93 -6.99 22.08
CA LEU A 359 -9.18 -7.41 21.43
C LEU A 359 -9.06 -8.83 20.84
N TRP A 360 -7.97 -9.15 20.13
CA TRP A 360 -7.78 -10.51 19.60
C TRP A 360 -7.74 -11.56 20.71
N LYS A 361 -6.98 -11.35 21.80
CA LYS A 361 -6.86 -12.37 22.87
C LYS A 361 -8.17 -12.60 23.64
N ASN A 362 -9.02 -11.59 23.75
CA ASN A 362 -10.36 -11.75 24.33
C ASN A 362 -11.28 -12.51 23.36
N TYR A 363 -11.26 -12.14 22.08
CA TYR A 363 -12.03 -12.81 21.04
C TYR A 363 -11.63 -14.29 20.82
N GLU A 364 -10.33 -14.60 20.87
CA GLU A 364 -9.74 -15.94 20.79
C GLU A 364 -10.23 -16.85 21.94
N LYS A 365 -10.49 -16.28 23.12
CA LYS A 365 -11.10 -16.95 24.29
C LYS A 365 -12.63 -17.07 24.21
N GLY A 366 -13.26 -16.67 23.10
CA GLY A 366 -14.72 -16.72 22.92
C GLY A 366 -15.48 -15.49 23.44
N ILE A 367 -14.80 -14.45 23.93
CA ILE A 367 -15.47 -13.22 24.37
C ILE A 367 -15.93 -12.43 23.13
N ARG A 368 -17.25 -12.37 22.91
CA ARG A 368 -17.87 -11.65 21.78
C ARG A 368 -18.29 -10.23 22.13
N HIS A 369 -18.65 -9.97 23.39
CA HIS A 369 -19.02 -8.64 23.88
C HIS A 369 -17.82 -7.98 24.59
N TYR A 370 -17.33 -6.87 24.06
CA TYR A 370 -16.14 -6.17 24.55
C TYR A 370 -16.32 -4.65 24.38
N CYS A 371 -16.15 -3.87 25.45
CA CYS A 371 -16.36 -2.41 25.45
C CYS A 371 -17.74 -1.94 24.95
N GLY A 372 -18.81 -2.71 25.18
CA GLY A 372 -20.16 -2.40 24.66
C GLY A 372 -20.42 -2.85 23.22
N ILE A 373 -19.45 -3.49 22.57
CA ILE A 373 -19.52 -3.91 21.16
C ILE A 373 -19.61 -5.44 21.08
N THR A 374 -20.59 -5.94 20.32
CA THR A 374 -20.71 -7.37 20.00
C THR A 374 -20.08 -7.68 18.65
N PHE A 375 -18.99 -8.43 18.66
CA PHE A 375 -18.31 -8.93 17.47
C PHE A 375 -18.95 -10.25 17.00
N ARG A 376 -19.12 -10.42 15.68
CA ARG A 376 -19.57 -11.69 15.09
C ARG A 376 -18.54 -12.81 15.24
N ASP A 377 -18.99 -14.05 15.16
CA ASP A 377 -18.11 -15.20 14.95
C ASP A 377 -17.41 -15.19 13.57
N GLY A 378 -16.38 -16.03 13.44
CA GLY A 378 -15.64 -16.24 12.20
C GLY A 378 -14.55 -15.19 11.89
N LEU A 379 -14.35 -14.17 12.72
CA LEU A 379 -13.21 -13.25 12.58
C LEU A 379 -11.88 -13.98 12.80
N VAL A 380 -10.88 -13.65 11.97
CA VAL A 380 -9.53 -14.23 11.98
C VAL A 380 -8.52 -13.19 12.49
N LYS A 381 -7.42 -13.63 13.12
CA LYS A 381 -6.37 -12.73 13.63
C LYS A 381 -5.85 -11.81 12.51
N ASN A 382 -5.68 -10.54 12.84
CA ASN A 382 -5.21 -9.46 11.97
C ASN A 382 -6.16 -9.10 10.80
N GLN A 383 -7.38 -9.63 10.77
CA GLN A 383 -8.41 -9.24 9.82
C GLN A 383 -8.82 -7.76 10.04
N LYS A 384 -9.07 -7.04 8.94
CA LYS A 384 -9.69 -5.72 8.97
C LYS A 384 -11.13 -5.81 9.48
N LEU A 385 -11.50 -4.91 10.40
CA LEU A 385 -12.87 -4.76 10.86
C LEU A 385 -13.75 -4.08 9.79
N GLU A 386 -15.06 -4.25 9.90
CA GLU A 386 -16.02 -3.68 8.93
C GLU A 386 -16.09 -2.15 9.07
N GLU A 387 -16.04 -1.67 10.33
CA GLU A 387 -15.92 -0.26 10.69
C GLU A 387 -14.81 -0.06 11.74
N ASN A 388 -14.35 1.17 11.91
CA ASN A 388 -13.39 1.50 12.97
C ASN A 388 -14.11 1.57 14.32
N VAL A 389 -13.66 0.79 15.30
CA VAL A 389 -14.31 0.66 16.62
C VAL A 389 -13.53 1.40 17.71
N LEU A 390 -14.24 2.03 18.64
CA LEU A 390 -13.68 2.57 19.88
C LEU A 390 -13.79 1.51 20.98
N THR A 391 -12.67 1.12 21.58
CA THR A 391 -12.62 0.21 22.74
C THR A 391 -11.87 0.90 23.89
N PRO A 392 -12.53 1.78 24.66
CA PRO A 392 -11.82 2.61 25.63
C PRO A 392 -11.38 1.81 26.85
N THR A 393 -10.32 2.28 27.50
CA THR A 393 -9.83 1.76 28.78
C THR A 393 -9.82 2.85 29.84
N THR A 394 -10.04 2.49 31.10
CA THR A 394 -9.77 3.39 32.23
C THR A 394 -8.27 3.64 32.35
N LYS A 395 -7.89 4.75 32.99
CA LYS A 395 -6.51 5.10 33.32
C LYS A 395 -6.33 5.12 34.83
N GLU A 396 -6.01 3.97 35.40
CA GLU A 396 -6.05 3.73 36.85
C GLU A 396 -4.84 2.89 37.33
N ALA A 397 -4.95 2.20 38.48
CA ALA A 397 -3.86 1.35 38.97
C ALA A 397 -3.71 0.04 38.16
N ASN A 398 -4.80 -0.43 37.54
CA ASN A 398 -4.84 -1.53 36.58
C ASN A 398 -5.85 -1.15 35.48
N ASP A 399 -5.37 -0.62 34.36
CA ASP A 399 -6.22 -0.15 33.25
C ASP A 399 -7.14 -1.27 32.73
N ARG A 400 -8.46 -1.07 32.80
CA ARG A 400 -9.47 -2.06 32.37
C ARG A 400 -10.27 -1.61 31.16
N PRO A 401 -10.76 -2.55 30.31
CA PRO A 401 -11.80 -2.25 29.32
C PRO A 401 -13.05 -1.69 30.00
N ILE A 402 -13.70 -0.71 29.35
CA ILE A 402 -14.91 -0.06 29.83
C ILE A 402 -15.84 0.29 28.65
N SER A 403 -17.16 0.29 28.86
CA SER A 403 -18.17 0.63 27.85
C SER A 403 -18.53 2.13 27.82
N PRO A 404 -19.10 2.63 26.71
CA PRO A 404 -19.73 3.97 26.63
C PRO A 404 -20.77 4.25 27.71
N GLU A 405 -21.40 3.22 28.25
CA GLU A 405 -22.43 3.28 29.29
C GLU A 405 -21.78 3.46 30.67
N GLU A 406 -20.83 2.59 30.99
CA GLU A 406 -20.05 2.61 32.23
C GLU A 406 -19.30 3.94 32.43
N ILE A 407 -18.67 4.48 31.37
CA ILE A 407 -17.96 5.78 31.41
C ILE A 407 -18.84 6.90 31.98
N VAL A 408 -20.13 6.89 31.65
CA VAL A 408 -21.09 7.93 32.07
C VAL A 408 -21.75 7.58 33.40
N SER A 409 -22.09 6.31 33.67
CA SER A 409 -22.70 5.92 34.96
C SER A 409 -21.72 6.01 36.13
N GLU A 410 -20.44 5.70 35.91
CA GLU A 410 -19.36 5.84 36.89
C GLU A 410 -18.82 7.27 37.00
N LYS A 411 -19.30 8.19 36.13
CA LYS A 411 -18.97 9.63 36.11
C LYS A 411 -17.52 9.95 35.74
N TRP A 412 -16.85 9.08 34.98
CA TRP A 412 -15.53 9.38 34.41
C TRP A 412 -15.59 10.56 33.42
N MET A 413 -16.71 10.66 32.68
CA MET A 413 -17.03 11.78 31.77
C MET A 413 -18.54 12.02 31.76
N THR A 414 -19.00 13.21 31.35
CA THR A 414 -20.41 13.38 30.96
C THR A 414 -20.68 12.76 29.59
N ARG A 415 -21.96 12.50 29.27
CA ARG A 415 -22.37 11.94 27.96
C ARG A 415 -21.94 12.81 26.78
N GLU A 416 -22.08 14.13 26.92
CA GLU A 416 -21.77 15.11 25.86
C GLU A 416 -20.26 15.14 25.56
N GLU A 417 -19.43 15.17 26.60
CA GLU A 417 -17.98 15.15 26.47
C GLU A 417 -17.47 13.82 25.90
N PHE A 418 -18.04 12.69 26.35
CA PHE A 418 -17.68 11.38 25.83
C PHE A 418 -18.00 11.25 24.34
N GLU A 419 -19.21 11.62 23.90
CA GLU A 419 -19.59 11.55 22.48
C GLU A 419 -18.77 12.51 21.61
N TYR A 420 -18.39 13.70 22.14
CA TYR A 420 -17.47 14.61 21.46
C TYR A 420 -16.08 13.99 21.27
N CYS A 421 -15.47 13.44 22.34
CA CYS A 421 -14.17 12.77 22.27
C CYS A 421 -14.19 11.51 21.39
N LYS A 422 -15.25 10.70 21.48
CA LYS A 422 -15.48 9.50 20.65
C LYS A 422 -15.56 9.84 19.17
N ARG A 423 -16.36 10.86 18.80
CA ARG A 423 -16.45 11.33 17.42
C ARG A 423 -15.08 11.84 16.92
N ALA A 424 -14.41 12.69 17.71
CA ALA A 424 -13.09 13.20 17.35
C ALA A 424 -12.05 12.07 17.19
N ALA A 425 -12.02 11.08 18.09
CA ALA A 425 -11.12 9.93 18.00
C ALA A 425 -11.34 9.10 16.71
N LEU A 426 -12.60 8.88 16.32
CA LEU A 426 -12.95 8.16 15.10
C LEU A 426 -12.59 8.96 13.84
N GLU A 427 -12.86 10.27 13.82
CA GLU A 427 -12.49 11.17 12.72
C GLU A 427 -10.97 11.30 12.55
N LEU A 428 -10.23 11.47 13.66
CA LEU A 428 -8.77 11.47 13.69
C LEU A 428 -8.22 10.14 13.16
N PHE A 429 -8.81 9.00 13.52
CA PHE A 429 -8.30 7.69 13.14
C PHE A 429 -8.57 7.38 11.66
N ALA A 430 -9.75 7.72 11.16
CA ALA A 430 -10.07 7.64 9.74
C ALA A 430 -9.18 8.57 8.90
N PHE A 431 -8.87 9.78 9.40
CA PHE A 431 -7.90 10.67 8.75
C PHE A 431 -6.49 10.03 8.71
N GLY A 432 -6.01 9.54 9.85
CA GLY A 432 -4.71 8.87 9.96
C GLY A 432 -4.57 7.66 9.07
N GLN A 433 -5.61 6.82 8.95
CA GLN A 433 -5.64 5.67 8.04
C GLN A 433 -5.51 6.05 6.57
N ARG A 434 -6.15 7.13 6.10
CA ARG A 434 -6.03 7.57 4.70
C ARG A 434 -4.60 8.00 4.37
N VAL A 435 -4.02 8.86 5.23
CA VAL A 435 -2.66 9.37 5.07
C VAL A 435 -1.63 8.24 5.19
N ALA A 436 -1.78 7.34 6.17
CA ALA A 436 -0.91 6.16 6.30
C ALA A 436 -0.93 5.30 5.03
N ARG A 437 -2.12 4.99 4.48
CA ARG A 437 -2.27 4.21 3.25
C ARG A 437 -1.59 4.87 2.06
N GLU A 438 -1.80 6.18 1.86
CA GLU A 438 -1.13 6.96 0.80
C GLU A 438 0.40 6.93 0.90
N HIS A 439 0.93 6.69 2.10
CA HIS A 439 2.35 6.60 2.42
C HIS A 439 2.87 5.15 2.54
N GLY A 440 2.08 4.15 2.11
CA GLY A 440 2.47 2.74 2.11
C GLY A 440 2.33 2.01 3.44
N LEU A 441 1.63 2.60 4.41
CA LEU A 441 1.41 2.07 5.76
C LEU A 441 -0.06 1.71 6.01
N ILE A 442 -0.30 0.77 6.93
CA ILE A 442 -1.61 0.53 7.54
C ILE A 442 -1.55 1.03 8.98
N LEU A 443 -2.41 2.00 9.33
CA LEU A 443 -2.67 2.37 10.73
C LEU A 443 -3.71 1.39 11.32
N VAL A 444 -3.24 0.53 12.21
CA VAL A 444 -3.94 -0.70 12.64
C VAL A 444 -4.86 -0.44 13.83
N ASP A 445 -4.28 0.12 14.89
CA ASP A 445 -4.95 0.73 16.03
C ASP A 445 -4.09 1.87 16.61
N THR A 446 -4.73 2.76 17.37
CA THR A 446 -4.07 3.90 18.05
C THR A 446 -4.78 4.21 19.35
N LYS A 447 -4.13 4.98 20.22
CA LYS A 447 -4.65 5.46 21.49
C LYS A 447 -4.61 6.99 21.53
N TYR A 448 -5.74 7.62 21.81
CA TYR A 448 -5.79 9.06 22.12
C TYR A 448 -6.02 9.29 23.61
N GLU A 449 -5.55 10.45 24.09
CA GLU A 449 -5.99 11.04 25.34
C GLU A 449 -6.55 12.44 25.06
N PHE A 450 -7.53 12.86 25.86
CA PHE A 450 -8.15 14.18 25.76
C PHE A 450 -8.10 14.88 27.11
N GLY A 451 -8.24 16.20 27.12
CA GLY A 451 -8.35 16.97 28.36
C GLY A 451 -9.01 18.33 28.16
N ARG A 452 -9.49 18.91 29.25
CA ARG A 452 -10.05 20.27 29.28
C ARG A 452 -8.94 21.30 29.49
N ASP A 453 -8.90 22.39 28.72
CA ASP A 453 -8.09 23.57 29.10
C ASP A 453 -8.78 24.43 30.17
N LYS A 454 -8.07 25.47 30.64
CA LYS A 454 -8.54 26.39 31.68
C LYS A 454 -9.87 27.09 31.38
N ASP A 455 -10.27 27.15 30.11
CA ASP A 455 -11.49 27.81 29.65
C ASP A 455 -12.62 26.79 29.36
N GLY A 456 -12.38 25.50 29.66
CA GLY A 456 -13.32 24.40 29.52
C GLY A 456 -13.30 23.68 28.17
N ASN A 457 -12.49 24.12 27.21
CA ASN A 457 -12.45 23.51 25.88
C ASN A 457 -11.83 22.11 25.94
N ILE A 458 -12.41 21.14 25.22
CA ILE A 458 -11.80 19.82 25.04
C ILE A 458 -10.76 19.88 23.92
N LEU A 459 -9.55 19.40 24.22
CA LEU A 459 -8.47 19.22 23.27
C LEU A 459 -7.99 17.78 23.27
N VAL A 460 -7.45 17.32 22.13
CA VAL A 460 -6.60 16.13 22.09
C VAL A 460 -5.21 16.47 22.64
N ILE A 461 -4.66 15.58 23.46
CA ILE A 461 -3.42 15.78 24.22
C ILE A 461 -2.47 14.58 24.05
N ASP A 462 -1.45 14.50 24.89
CA ASP A 462 -0.49 13.40 25.01
C ASP A 462 0.44 13.23 23.78
N GLU A 463 0.41 12.11 23.07
CA GLU A 463 1.11 11.90 21.79
C GLU A 463 0.17 11.27 20.75
N MET A 464 0.40 11.52 19.46
CA MET A 464 -0.54 11.13 18.38
C MET A 464 0.16 10.34 17.27
N HIS A 465 -0.44 9.19 16.90
CA HIS A 465 -0.08 8.43 15.70
C HIS A 465 1.42 8.07 15.61
N THR A 466 2.02 7.79 16.76
CA THR A 466 3.43 7.40 16.93
C THR A 466 3.60 5.88 17.02
N PRO A 467 4.81 5.31 16.80
CA PRO A 467 5.08 3.89 17.06
C PRO A 467 4.98 3.45 18.54
N ASP A 468 4.94 4.38 19.51
CA ASP A 468 4.70 4.02 20.92
C ASP A 468 3.21 3.98 21.28
N SER A 469 2.37 4.80 20.61
CA SER A 469 0.91 4.93 20.80
C SER A 469 0.06 4.12 19.82
N SER A 470 0.65 3.64 18.71
CA SER A 470 -0.08 3.11 17.55
C SER A 470 0.66 1.94 16.89
N ARG A 471 -0.09 1.01 16.31
CA ARG A 471 0.46 -0.09 15.50
C ARG A 471 0.45 0.26 14.03
N TYR A 472 1.57 -0.01 13.36
CA TYR A 472 1.76 0.23 11.93
C TYR A 472 2.28 -1.02 11.21
N TRP A 473 1.58 -1.43 10.14
CA TRP A 473 2.04 -2.49 9.23
C TRP A 473 2.39 -1.93 7.86
N LEU A 474 3.22 -2.64 7.10
CA LEU A 474 3.45 -2.34 5.69
C LEU A 474 2.26 -2.79 4.84
N SER A 475 1.70 -1.85 4.07
CA SER A 475 0.54 -2.10 3.19
C SER A 475 0.81 -3.20 2.15
N HIS A 476 1.94 -3.09 1.46
CA HIS A 476 2.26 -3.88 0.26
C HIS A 476 2.50 -5.38 0.50
N SER A 477 2.64 -5.81 1.75
CA SER A 477 2.83 -7.22 2.14
C SER A 477 1.68 -7.77 3.00
N TYR A 478 0.73 -6.93 3.46
CA TYR A 478 -0.39 -7.36 4.32
C TYR A 478 -1.25 -8.47 3.69
N GLU A 479 -1.78 -8.26 2.48
CA GLU A 479 -2.71 -9.22 1.86
C GLU A 479 -2.05 -10.57 1.58
N GLU A 480 -0.83 -10.57 1.05
CA GLU A 480 -0.07 -11.79 0.78
C GLU A 480 0.20 -12.57 2.08
N ARG A 481 0.60 -11.87 3.15
CA ARG A 481 0.89 -12.49 4.45
C ARG A 481 -0.37 -13.05 5.10
N MET A 482 -1.50 -12.36 4.99
CA MET A 482 -2.81 -12.87 5.44
C MET A 482 -3.23 -14.13 4.67
N ILE A 483 -3.07 -14.16 3.34
CA ILE A 483 -3.34 -15.36 2.51
C ILE A 483 -2.42 -16.54 2.90
N GLN A 484 -1.17 -16.24 3.30
CA GLN A 484 -0.20 -17.23 3.76
C GLN A 484 -0.33 -17.60 5.24
N GLY A 485 -1.32 -17.07 5.97
CA GLY A 485 -1.52 -17.34 7.41
C GLY A 485 -0.42 -16.79 8.32
N LYS A 486 0.32 -15.77 7.87
CA LYS A 486 1.45 -15.14 8.57
C LYS A 486 1.01 -13.85 9.27
N GLU A 487 1.67 -13.53 10.38
CA GLU A 487 1.57 -12.18 10.98
C GLU A 487 1.95 -11.10 9.95
N PRO A 488 1.21 -9.98 9.87
CA PRO A 488 1.59 -8.81 9.09
C PRO A 488 2.98 -8.27 9.46
N GLU A 489 3.55 -7.49 8.55
CA GLU A 489 4.90 -6.98 8.68
C GLU A 489 4.91 -5.67 9.49
N ASN A 490 5.39 -5.76 10.73
CA ASN A 490 5.30 -4.71 11.72
C ASN A 490 6.63 -3.95 11.91
N ILE A 491 6.54 -2.63 12.01
CA ILE A 491 7.67 -1.71 12.19
C ILE A 491 7.89 -1.39 13.69
N ASP A 492 6.93 -1.69 14.55
CA ASP A 492 6.97 -1.36 15.99
C ASP A 492 7.92 -2.25 16.83
N LYS A 493 7.94 -1.96 18.14
CA LYS A 493 8.73 -2.60 19.21
C LYS A 493 8.40 -4.06 19.54
N GLU A 494 7.50 -4.76 18.84
CA GLU A 494 7.11 -6.13 19.20
C GLU A 494 8.29 -7.12 19.17
N PHE A 495 9.27 -6.93 18.28
CA PHE A 495 10.46 -7.79 18.26
C PHE A 495 11.38 -7.61 19.48
N LEU A 496 11.43 -6.41 20.07
CA LEU A 496 12.09 -6.18 21.37
C LEU A 496 11.35 -6.94 22.49
N ARG A 497 10.02 -6.87 22.51
CA ARG A 497 9.19 -7.60 23.49
C ARG A 497 9.36 -9.11 23.40
N LEU A 498 9.34 -9.65 22.17
CA LEU A 498 9.56 -11.07 21.90
C LEU A 498 10.95 -11.49 22.37
N TRP A 499 12.00 -10.73 22.03
CA TRP A 499 13.35 -11.04 22.50
C TRP A 499 13.43 -11.11 24.03
N PHE A 500 12.92 -10.11 24.77
CA PHE A 500 12.93 -10.14 26.24
C PHE A 500 12.14 -11.33 26.80
N ARG A 501 10.92 -11.59 26.31
CA ARG A 501 10.10 -12.74 26.74
C ARG A 501 10.79 -14.09 26.48
N ASP A 502 11.61 -14.18 25.44
CA ASP A 502 12.28 -15.42 25.04
C ASP A 502 13.66 -15.60 25.73
N HIS A 503 14.12 -14.62 26.53
CA HIS A 503 15.41 -14.62 27.23
C HIS A 503 15.34 -14.35 28.75
N CYS A 504 14.20 -13.91 29.29
CA CYS A 504 13.96 -13.67 30.73
C CYS A 504 12.45 -13.71 31.06
N ASP A 505 12.08 -13.70 32.34
CA ASP A 505 10.73 -13.31 32.76
C ASP A 505 10.71 -11.80 33.03
N PRO A 506 10.19 -10.97 32.10
CA PRO A 506 10.25 -9.51 32.24
C PRO A 506 9.35 -8.97 33.37
N TYR A 507 8.42 -9.77 33.89
CA TYR A 507 7.53 -9.37 34.99
C TYR A 507 8.14 -9.69 36.36
N HIS A 508 8.83 -10.82 36.50
CA HIS A 508 9.32 -11.31 37.79
C HIS A 508 10.83 -11.14 38.02
N ASP A 509 11.67 -11.13 36.97
CA ASP A 509 13.13 -11.07 37.14
C ASP A 509 13.58 -9.70 37.67
N THR A 510 14.34 -9.68 38.76
CA THR A 510 14.77 -8.42 39.41
C THR A 510 15.70 -7.59 38.52
N VAL A 511 16.59 -8.26 37.77
CA VAL A 511 17.50 -7.66 36.79
C VAL A 511 17.18 -8.26 35.42
N LEU A 512 16.98 -7.40 34.42
CA LEU A 512 16.76 -7.81 33.03
C LEU A 512 18.10 -7.87 32.27
N PRO A 513 18.25 -8.74 31.27
CA PRO A 513 19.43 -8.73 30.40
C PRO A 513 19.48 -7.45 29.55
N GLU A 514 20.68 -6.99 29.19
CA GLU A 514 20.82 -5.84 28.29
C GLU A 514 20.31 -6.19 26.88
N ALA A 515 19.56 -5.26 26.27
CA ALA A 515 19.07 -5.42 24.90
C ALA A 515 20.26 -5.42 23.91
N PRO A 516 20.37 -6.41 22.99
CA PRO A 516 21.49 -6.48 22.06
C PRO A 516 21.62 -5.24 21.17
N GLU A 517 22.85 -4.81 20.89
CA GLU A 517 23.10 -3.58 20.11
C GLU A 517 22.38 -3.57 18.76
N GLU A 518 22.48 -4.63 17.96
CA GLU A 518 21.81 -4.70 16.66
C GLU A 518 20.29 -4.58 16.78
N LEU A 519 19.70 -5.01 17.89
CA LEU A 519 18.27 -4.88 18.17
C LEU A 519 17.91 -3.43 18.52
N VAL A 520 18.70 -2.78 19.38
CA VAL A 520 18.57 -1.34 19.71
C VAL A 520 18.73 -0.46 18.47
N VAL A 521 19.72 -0.77 17.62
CA VAL A 521 20.01 -0.05 16.38
C VAL A 521 18.93 -0.26 15.32
N GLU A 522 18.43 -1.50 15.14
CA GLU A 522 17.30 -1.79 14.25
C GLU A 522 16.00 -1.13 14.72
N LEU A 523 15.75 -1.05 16.03
CA LEU A 523 14.57 -0.37 16.57
C LEU A 523 14.62 1.14 16.34
N SER A 524 15.78 1.78 16.57
CA SER A 524 15.99 3.19 16.18
C SER A 524 15.79 3.38 14.67
N ARG A 525 16.39 2.51 13.83
CA ARG A 525 16.25 2.57 12.37
C ARG A 525 14.78 2.47 11.94
N ARG A 526 14.01 1.54 12.50
CA ARG A 526 12.58 1.37 12.23
C ARG A 526 11.74 2.57 12.67
N TYR A 527 12.07 3.15 13.81
CA TYR A 527 11.41 4.37 14.29
C TYR A 527 11.68 5.55 13.34
N ILE A 528 12.92 5.70 12.86
CA ILE A 528 13.27 6.69 11.84
C ILE A 528 12.58 6.38 10.49
N MET A 529 12.57 5.13 10.04
CA MET A 529 11.88 4.69 8.81
C MET A 529 10.38 5.01 8.88
N LEU A 530 9.72 4.75 10.01
CA LEU A 530 8.32 5.08 10.20
C LEU A 530 8.07 6.59 10.25
N TYR A 531 8.96 7.38 10.87
CA TYR A 531 8.92 8.84 10.79
C TYR A 531 8.99 9.32 9.34
N GLU A 532 9.95 8.83 8.55
CA GLU A 532 10.13 9.28 7.17
C GLU A 532 8.97 8.83 6.25
N LEU A 533 8.41 7.63 6.47
CA LEU A 533 7.20 7.17 5.79
C LEU A 533 5.98 8.00 6.19
N ILE A 534 5.68 8.17 7.47
CA ILE A 534 4.56 9.00 7.94
C ILE A 534 4.69 10.43 7.41
N THR A 535 5.87 11.03 7.51
CA THR A 535 6.02 12.47 7.28
C THR A 535 6.32 12.88 5.84
N TRP A 536 6.87 11.96 5.03
CA TRP A 536 7.56 12.23 3.76
C TRP A 536 8.66 13.30 3.88
N GLN A 537 9.29 13.40 5.06
CA GLN A 537 10.43 14.28 5.32
C GLN A 537 11.65 13.42 5.67
N ASN A 538 12.83 13.85 5.24
CA ASN A 538 14.08 13.20 5.66
C ASN A 538 14.33 13.46 7.15
N PHE A 539 14.88 12.46 7.84
CA PHE A 539 15.21 12.59 9.25
C PHE A 539 16.38 13.56 9.47
N SER A 540 16.13 14.63 10.22
CA SER A 540 17.15 15.61 10.61
C SER A 540 17.94 15.10 11.81
N TRP A 541 19.26 15.14 11.74
CA TRP A 541 20.13 14.64 12.80
C TRP A 541 20.30 15.71 13.88
N ASP A 542 19.76 15.47 15.07
CA ASP A 542 20.19 16.21 16.25
C ASP A 542 21.66 15.88 16.60
N GLY A 543 22.38 16.87 17.11
CA GLY A 543 23.79 16.77 17.45
C GLY A 543 24.00 16.39 18.92
N ASP A 544 23.39 17.14 19.83
CA ASP A 544 23.30 16.77 21.25
C ASP A 544 22.12 17.45 21.96
N ALA A 545 21.04 16.68 22.14
CA ALA A 545 19.88 17.09 22.91
C ALA A 545 20.23 17.58 24.32
N ALA A 546 21.09 16.86 25.05
CA ALA A 546 21.29 17.09 26.48
C ALA A 546 21.84 18.50 26.79
N SER A 547 22.80 18.99 26.01
CA SER A 547 23.38 20.33 26.16
C SER A 547 22.49 21.45 25.61
N SER A 548 21.62 21.18 24.63
CA SER A 548 20.80 22.20 23.96
C SER A 548 19.39 22.38 24.57
N LEU A 549 18.86 21.36 25.26
CA LEU A 549 17.53 21.36 25.88
C LEU A 549 17.22 22.60 26.71
N TRP A 550 18.14 23.06 27.57
CA TRP A 550 17.87 24.15 28.49
C TRP A 550 17.57 25.46 27.76
N GLU A 551 18.39 25.86 26.80
CA GLU A 551 18.19 27.13 26.09
C GLU A 551 16.90 27.13 25.25
N ALA A 552 16.44 25.96 24.79
CA ALA A 552 15.16 25.80 24.10
C ALA A 552 13.93 25.94 25.03
N VAL A 553 13.98 25.41 26.26
CA VAL A 553 12.85 25.47 27.22
C VAL A 553 12.83 26.73 28.07
N LYS A 554 14.00 27.34 28.31
CA LYS A 554 14.23 28.53 29.13
C LYS A 554 13.30 29.74 28.87
N PRO A 555 12.83 30.03 27.63
CA PRO A 555 11.80 31.05 27.40
C PRO A 555 10.46 30.75 28.10
N TYR A 556 10.08 29.47 28.19
CA TYR A 556 8.81 28.99 28.73
C TYR A 556 8.85 28.72 30.25
N CYS A 557 10.06 28.67 30.83
CA CYS A 557 10.31 28.49 32.26
C CYS A 557 10.41 29.80 33.05
N LYS A 558 10.67 30.93 32.39
CA LYS A 558 10.96 32.22 33.04
C LYS A 558 9.72 32.95 33.54
N SER A 559 9.91 33.70 34.62
CA SER A 559 9.01 34.79 35.08
C SER A 559 9.05 35.95 34.09
#